data_AF-A0ABD3V171-F1
#
_entry.id   AF-A0ABD3V171-F1
#
_cell.length_a   1.000
_cell.length_b   1.000
_cell.length_c   1.000
_cell.angle_alpha   90.00
_cell.angle_beta   90.00
_cell.angle_gamma   90.00
#
_symmetry.space_group_name_H-M   'P 1'
#
loop_
_entity.id
_entity.type
_entity.pdbx_description
1 polymer ?
#
loop_
_entity_poly.entity_id
_entity_poly.type
_entity_poly.pdbx_seq_one_letter_code
_entity_poly.pdbx_strand_id
1 'polypeptide(L)'
;LNHTNDTQVLNHANDTQVLNHANDTQVLNLINDTPVLNLINDTPVLNLINDTPVLNLINDTPVLNLTNDIPVLNHADDTQVLNHANDTPVLNLINDTPVLNLINDTQVLNLINDTQVLNLINDTPVLNLTNDTQVLNHANDTPVLNLINDTPVLNLTNDTQVLNHANDTPVLNHANDTPVLNLINNTPVLNLINDTQVLNLINDTPVLNLTNDIPVLNHANDTQVLNHANDTPVLNLINDTQVLNLINDTQVLNLINDTPVLNLTNDTQVLNHANDTPVLNLINDTPVLNLTNDTQVLNHANDTPVLNHANDTPVLNLINNTPVLNLINDTQVLNLINDIPVLNLTNDIPVLNHANDTQVLNHANDTPVLNLINDTQVLNLVNDTPVLNLTNDTQVLNHANDTPVLNLINDTPVLNLTNDTQVLNHANDTQVLNHANDTPVLNLINDTQVLNLINDTQVLNLINDTPVLNLTNDTQVLNHANDTQVLNHANDTPVLNLINDTQVLNLINDTQVLNLINDTPVLNLTNDTQVLNHANDTQVLNLINDTPVLNLINDTQVLNLTNDTQ
;
A
#
# COMPACT_ATOMS: atom_id res chain seq x y z
N LEU A 1 -2.00 -56.30 62.57
CA LEU A 1 -0.81 -56.72 63.35
C LEU A 1 0.39 -56.42 62.46
N ASN A 2 1.33 -55.63 62.97
CA ASN A 2 2.48 -55.05 62.27
C ASN A 2 3.24 -56.04 61.37
N HIS A 3 3.51 -55.63 60.13
CA HIS A 3 4.73 -55.97 59.42
C HIS A 3 5.65 -54.76 59.54
N THR A 4 6.83 -54.98 60.10
CA THR A 4 7.94 -54.03 60.11
C THR A 4 8.52 -53.94 58.69
N ASN A 5 8.48 -52.74 58.09
CA ASN A 5 9.20 -52.39 56.86
C ASN A 5 10.69 -52.29 57.19
N ASP A 6 11.50 -53.23 56.71
CA ASP A 6 12.95 -53.07 56.65
C ASP A 6 13.30 -52.59 55.25
N THR A 7 13.76 -51.34 55.11
CA THR A 7 14.36 -50.84 53.86
C THR A 7 15.61 -51.65 53.55
N GLN A 8 15.67 -52.25 52.36
CA GLN A 8 16.87 -52.99 51.94
C GLN A 8 17.70 -52.16 50.96
N VAL A 9 19.01 -52.11 51.25
CA VAL A 9 20.03 -51.55 50.35
C VAL A 9 20.82 -52.71 49.81
N LEU A 10 20.77 -52.90 48.49
CA LEU A 10 21.55 -53.91 47.79
C LEU A 10 22.57 -53.24 46.88
N ASN A 11 23.79 -53.76 46.89
CA ASN A 11 24.86 -53.33 46.01
C ASN A 11 25.39 -54.56 45.29
N HIS A 12 25.38 -54.51 43.96
CA HIS A 12 25.84 -55.59 43.10
C HIS A 12 26.81 -55.07 42.05
N ALA A 13 27.60 -55.99 41.47
CA ALA A 13 28.55 -55.65 40.41
C ALA A 13 28.88 -56.88 39.55
N ASN A 14 28.89 -56.68 38.25
CA ASN A 14 29.14 -57.66 37.18
C ASN A 14 28.25 -58.91 37.25
N ASP A 15 26.97 -58.74 37.47
CA ASP A 15 26.00 -59.82 37.55
C ASP A 15 24.71 -59.51 36.75
N THR A 16 23.97 -60.56 36.44
CA THR A 16 22.68 -60.45 35.75
C THR A 16 21.58 -60.87 36.71
N GLN A 17 20.63 -59.96 36.95
CA GLN A 17 19.57 -60.19 37.90
C GLN A 17 18.20 -59.92 37.28
N VAL A 18 17.24 -60.78 37.63
CA VAL A 18 15.82 -60.58 37.34
C VAL A 18 15.11 -60.43 38.68
N LEU A 19 14.62 -59.23 38.94
CA LEU A 19 13.94 -58.91 40.18
C LEU A 19 12.50 -58.51 39.88
N ASN A 20 11.57 -59.19 40.57
CA ASN A 20 10.15 -58.87 40.54
C ASN A 20 9.73 -58.57 41.99
N HIS A 21 9.38 -57.33 42.25
CA HIS A 21 8.92 -56.86 43.56
C HIS A 21 7.58 -56.15 43.43
N ALA A 22 6.92 -55.96 44.58
CA ALA A 22 5.68 -55.22 44.66
C ALA A 22 5.48 -54.66 46.06
N ASN A 23 5.05 -53.39 46.12
CA ASN A 23 4.79 -52.62 47.33
C ASN A 23 5.99 -52.53 48.29
N ASP A 24 7.18 -52.31 47.75
CA ASP A 24 8.41 -52.19 48.52
C ASP A 24 9.20 -50.91 48.19
N THR A 25 10.09 -50.54 49.10
CA THR A 25 11.01 -49.41 48.94
C THR A 25 12.45 -49.93 49.03
N GLN A 26 13.18 -49.81 47.92
CA GLN A 26 14.52 -50.37 47.76
C GLN A 26 15.47 -49.32 47.21
N VAL A 27 16.74 -49.40 47.64
CA VAL A 27 17.84 -48.63 47.03
C VAL A 27 18.82 -49.60 46.42
N LEU A 28 19.05 -49.46 45.12
CA LEU A 28 19.87 -50.38 44.34
C LEU A 28 20.97 -49.61 43.61
N ASN A 29 22.22 -49.97 43.90
CA ASN A 29 23.37 -49.45 43.16
C ASN A 29 24.01 -50.60 42.39
N LEU A 30 24.08 -50.45 41.06
CA LEU A 30 24.62 -51.44 40.13
C LEU A 30 25.72 -50.81 39.28
N ILE A 31 26.68 -51.65 38.87
CA ILE A 31 27.81 -51.21 38.04
C ILE A 31 28.22 -52.36 37.11
N ASN A 32 28.28 -52.05 35.80
CA ASN A 32 28.53 -52.97 34.70
C ASN A 32 27.58 -54.19 34.68
N ASP A 33 26.31 -53.94 34.98
CA ASP A 33 25.25 -54.90 35.13
C ASP A 33 24.19 -54.77 34.04
N THR A 34 23.40 -55.83 33.90
CA THR A 34 22.30 -55.89 32.93
C THR A 34 21.00 -56.34 33.60
N PRO A 35 20.49 -55.56 34.57
CA PRO A 35 19.35 -56.00 35.34
C PRO A 35 18.05 -55.87 34.54
N VAL A 36 17.13 -56.82 34.78
CA VAL A 36 15.75 -56.75 34.29
C VAL A 36 14.84 -56.63 35.50
N LEU A 37 14.19 -55.47 35.64
CA LEU A 37 13.29 -55.20 36.76
C LEU A 37 11.86 -55.01 36.25
N ASN A 38 10.94 -55.76 36.85
CA ASN A 38 9.51 -55.49 36.74
C ASN A 38 8.99 -55.14 38.12
N LEU A 39 8.54 -53.91 38.28
CA LEU A 39 8.13 -53.33 39.55
C LEU A 39 6.70 -52.82 39.43
N ILE A 40 5.97 -52.87 40.55
CA ILE A 40 4.57 -52.46 40.60
C ILE A 40 4.24 -51.85 41.97
N ASN A 41 3.73 -50.61 41.95
CA ASN A 41 3.46 -49.79 43.13
C ASN A 41 4.67 -49.63 44.06
N ASP A 42 5.84 -49.49 43.46
CA ASP A 42 7.14 -49.40 44.10
C ASP A 42 7.72 -47.98 44.00
N THR A 43 8.69 -47.72 44.87
CA THR A 43 9.36 -46.41 44.99
C THR A 43 10.88 -46.55 45.02
N PRO A 44 11.51 -47.17 44.01
CA PRO A 44 12.91 -47.53 44.12
C PRO A 44 13.84 -46.37 43.73
N VAL A 45 15.02 -46.35 44.32
CA VAL A 45 16.10 -45.43 43.89
C VAL A 45 17.19 -46.25 43.24
N LEU A 46 17.45 -45.97 41.96
CA LEU A 46 18.38 -46.72 41.12
C LEU A 46 19.53 -45.81 40.67
N ASN A 47 20.75 -46.19 41.01
CA ASN A 47 21.95 -45.57 40.46
C ASN A 47 22.72 -46.62 39.66
N LEU A 48 22.87 -46.37 38.36
CA LEU A 48 23.44 -47.29 37.39
C LEU A 48 24.57 -46.60 36.62
N ILE A 49 25.60 -47.39 36.31
CA ILE A 49 26.81 -46.88 35.66
C ILE A 49 27.38 -47.94 34.71
N ASN A 50 27.47 -47.59 33.43
CA ASN A 50 27.85 -48.47 32.31
C ASN A 50 26.98 -49.73 32.21
N ASP A 51 25.70 -49.56 32.46
CA ASP A 51 24.68 -50.60 32.53
C ASP A 51 23.77 -50.55 31.30
N THR A 52 23.12 -51.67 31.04
CA THR A 52 22.06 -51.75 30.01
C THR A 52 20.80 -52.36 30.60
N PRO A 53 20.12 -51.62 31.49
CA PRO A 53 18.97 -52.16 32.18
C PRO A 53 17.73 -52.18 31.28
N VAL A 54 16.84 -53.14 31.55
CA VAL A 54 15.50 -53.16 30.98
C VAL A 54 14.49 -53.03 32.11
N LEU A 55 13.76 -51.93 32.12
CA LEU A 55 12.86 -51.56 33.19
C LEU A 55 11.43 -51.48 32.67
N ASN A 56 10.53 -52.26 33.28
CA ASN A 56 9.09 -52.13 33.10
C ASN A 56 8.47 -51.78 34.45
N LEU A 57 7.88 -50.59 34.53
CA LEU A 57 7.35 -50.05 35.77
C LEU A 57 5.92 -49.57 35.57
N ILE A 58 5.11 -49.78 36.60
CA ILE A 58 3.67 -49.56 36.55
C ILE A 58 3.19 -49.00 37.88
N ASN A 59 2.62 -47.81 37.83
CA ASN A 59 2.16 -47.04 39.01
C ASN A 59 3.29 -46.83 40.03
N ASP A 60 4.50 -46.61 39.54
CA ASP A 60 5.72 -46.47 40.31
C ASP A 60 6.18 -45.00 40.36
N THR A 61 7.05 -44.71 41.33
CA THR A 61 7.71 -43.39 41.44
C THR A 61 9.22 -43.49 41.67
N PRO A 62 9.98 -44.21 40.82
CA PRO A 62 11.42 -44.24 40.92
C PRO A 62 12.14 -42.91 40.68
N VAL A 63 13.36 -42.90 41.19
CA VAL A 63 14.39 -41.93 40.84
C VAL A 63 15.55 -42.69 40.21
N LEU A 64 15.89 -42.36 38.96
CA LEU A 64 16.96 -43.01 38.21
C LEU A 64 18.06 -42.01 37.88
N ASN A 65 19.30 -42.37 38.24
CA ASN A 65 20.49 -41.70 37.77
C ASN A 65 21.31 -42.69 36.94
N LEU A 66 21.47 -42.39 35.66
CA LEU A 66 22.10 -43.24 34.66
C LEU A 66 23.28 -42.48 34.04
N THR A 67 24.36 -43.19 33.73
CA THR A 67 25.57 -42.57 33.19
C THR A 67 26.37 -43.55 32.32
N ASN A 68 26.56 -43.17 31.05
CA ASN A 68 27.08 -44.00 29.97
C ASN A 68 26.28 -45.30 29.77
N ASP A 69 24.97 -45.19 29.90
CA ASP A 69 24.04 -46.30 29.90
C ASP A 69 23.22 -46.34 28.61
N ILE A 70 22.70 -47.52 28.31
CA ILE A 70 21.79 -47.73 27.17
C ILE A 70 20.53 -48.42 27.68
N PRO A 71 19.68 -47.67 28.40
CA PRO A 71 18.54 -48.29 29.02
C PRO A 71 17.35 -48.30 28.07
N VAL A 72 16.52 -49.34 28.21
CA VAL A 72 15.21 -49.41 27.56
C VAL A 72 14.17 -49.38 28.66
N LEU A 73 13.36 -48.31 28.68
CA LEU A 73 12.34 -48.13 29.70
C LEU A 73 10.96 -48.06 29.08
N ASN A 74 10.06 -48.88 29.62
CA ASN A 74 8.62 -48.80 29.35
C ASN A 74 7.91 -48.51 30.66
N HIS A 75 7.24 -47.36 30.71
CA HIS A 75 6.56 -46.85 31.89
C HIS A 75 5.08 -46.68 31.59
N ALA A 76 4.26 -46.81 32.65
CA ALA A 76 2.84 -46.57 32.55
C ALA A 76 2.25 -46.10 33.88
N ASP A 77 1.54 -44.98 33.82
CA ASP A 77 0.89 -44.32 34.95
C ASP A 77 1.88 -43.94 36.07
N ASP A 78 3.07 -43.49 35.67
CA ASP A 78 4.23 -43.28 36.52
C ASP A 78 4.58 -41.79 36.71
N THR A 79 5.25 -41.48 37.83
CA THR A 79 5.83 -40.15 38.09
C THR A 79 7.30 -40.25 38.42
N GLN A 80 8.16 -39.88 37.47
CA GLN A 80 9.59 -40.20 37.50
C GLN A 80 10.51 -38.98 37.52
N VAL A 81 11.72 -39.19 38.03
CA VAL A 81 12.84 -38.27 37.81
C VAL A 81 14.00 -39.05 37.20
N LEU A 82 14.42 -38.65 36.01
CA LEU A 82 15.48 -39.29 35.24
C LEU A 82 16.58 -38.26 34.95
N ASN A 83 17.79 -38.59 35.39
CA ASN A 83 18.99 -37.86 35.00
C ASN A 83 19.89 -38.79 34.19
N HIS A 84 20.17 -38.38 32.96
CA HIS A 84 21.02 -39.10 32.02
C HIS A 84 22.24 -38.26 31.65
N ALA A 85 23.34 -38.94 31.34
CA ALA A 85 24.55 -38.27 30.87
C ALA A 85 25.40 -39.16 29.98
N ASN A 86 25.52 -38.74 28.71
CA ASN A 86 26.17 -39.49 27.63
C ASN A 86 25.51 -40.85 27.38
N ASP A 87 24.19 -40.87 27.48
CA ASP A 87 23.35 -42.05 27.36
C ASP A 87 22.66 -42.08 26.00
N THR A 88 22.17 -43.26 25.65
CA THR A 88 21.32 -43.43 24.47
C THR A 88 20.02 -44.16 24.81
N PRO A 89 19.12 -43.52 25.58
CA PRO A 89 17.90 -44.18 26.02
C PRO A 89 16.88 -44.33 24.87
N VAL A 90 16.11 -45.41 24.96
CA VAL A 90 14.85 -45.56 24.21
C VAL A 90 13.73 -45.64 25.22
N LEU A 91 12.82 -44.67 25.16
CA LEU A 91 11.75 -44.49 26.14
C LEU A 91 10.39 -44.54 25.44
N ASN A 92 9.51 -45.41 25.95
CA ASN A 92 8.09 -45.38 25.62
C ASN A 92 7.30 -45.14 26.91
N LEU A 93 6.54 -44.05 26.94
CA LEU A 93 5.82 -43.58 28.10
C LEU A 93 4.36 -43.39 27.77
N ILE A 94 3.51 -43.69 28.73
CA ILE A 94 2.06 -43.61 28.56
C ILE A 94 1.45 -43.12 29.86
N ASN A 95 0.77 -41.98 29.79
CA ASN A 95 0.14 -41.31 30.94
C ASN A 95 1.12 -41.01 32.09
N ASP A 96 2.38 -40.76 31.75
CA ASP A 96 3.47 -40.55 32.68
C ASP A 96 3.76 -39.06 32.86
N THR A 97 4.51 -38.79 33.93
CA THR A 97 4.94 -37.45 34.33
C THR A 97 6.43 -37.34 34.69
N PRO A 98 7.40 -37.86 33.90
CA PRO A 98 8.81 -37.57 34.11
C PRO A 98 9.23 -36.09 34.08
N VAL A 99 10.25 -35.85 34.89
CA VAL A 99 11.19 -34.75 34.72
C VAL A 99 12.51 -35.33 34.23
N LEU A 100 12.97 -34.89 33.05
CA LEU A 100 14.16 -35.40 32.38
C LEU A 100 15.23 -34.29 32.27
N ASN A 101 16.45 -34.57 32.74
CA ASN A 101 17.63 -33.74 32.48
C ASN A 101 18.68 -34.56 31.73
N LEU A 102 19.09 -34.06 30.57
CA LEU A 102 19.90 -34.80 29.60
C LEU A 102 21.02 -33.92 29.08
N ILE A 103 22.17 -34.56 28.89
CA ILE A 103 23.39 -33.87 28.52
C ILE A 103 24.24 -34.78 27.63
N ASN A 104 24.48 -34.32 26.40
CA ASN A 104 25.19 -35.02 25.34
C ASN A 104 24.58 -36.38 24.99
N ASP A 105 23.26 -36.44 24.98
CA ASP A 105 22.47 -37.66 24.80
C ASP A 105 21.91 -37.73 23.38
N THR A 106 21.74 -38.97 22.90
CA THR A 106 21.06 -39.25 21.63
C THR A 106 19.93 -40.23 21.90
N GLN A 107 18.70 -39.81 21.64
CA GLN A 107 17.54 -40.51 22.16
C GLN A 107 16.38 -40.55 21.20
N VAL A 108 15.54 -41.57 21.37
CA VAL A 108 14.26 -41.71 20.69
C VAL A 108 13.17 -41.83 21.74
N LEU A 109 12.20 -40.93 21.65
CA LEU A 109 11.18 -40.73 22.66
C LEU A 109 9.80 -40.78 22.02
N ASN A 110 8.97 -41.76 22.44
CA ASN A 110 7.58 -41.85 22.03
C ASN A 110 6.68 -41.70 23.26
N LEU A 111 5.93 -40.60 23.30
CA LEU A 111 5.09 -40.20 24.43
C LEU A 111 3.64 -40.14 23.97
N ILE A 112 2.74 -40.53 24.87
CA ILE A 112 1.31 -40.54 24.62
C ILE A 112 0.56 -40.15 25.90
N ASN A 113 -0.21 -39.05 25.80
CA ASN A 113 -1.00 -38.46 26.88
C ASN A 113 -0.16 -38.09 28.12
N ASP A 114 1.00 -37.54 27.85
CA ASP A 114 2.09 -37.35 28.78
C ASP A 114 2.24 -35.87 29.16
N THR A 115 2.77 -35.60 30.36
CA THR A 115 3.04 -34.22 30.82
C THR A 115 4.44 -34.10 31.39
N GLN A 116 5.39 -33.56 30.61
CA GLN A 116 6.81 -33.58 30.97
C GLN A 116 7.47 -32.20 31.01
N VAL A 117 8.61 -32.20 31.69
CA VAL A 117 9.61 -31.14 31.63
C VAL A 117 10.92 -31.77 31.23
N LEU A 118 11.49 -31.29 30.12
CA LEU A 118 12.68 -31.88 29.54
C LEU A 118 13.69 -30.77 29.22
N ASN A 119 14.88 -30.90 29.82
CA ASN A 119 16.02 -30.00 29.62
C ASN A 119 17.14 -30.76 28.89
N LEU A 120 17.54 -30.24 27.73
CA LEU A 120 18.55 -30.83 26.86
C LEU A 120 19.68 -29.86 26.60
N ILE A 121 20.89 -30.39 26.52
CA ILE A 121 22.09 -29.62 26.22
C ILE A 121 23.04 -30.45 25.35
N ASN A 122 23.29 -29.95 24.14
CA ASN A 122 24.07 -30.61 23.09
C ASN A 122 23.50 -31.99 22.69
N ASP A 123 22.19 -32.09 22.63
CA ASP A 123 21.47 -33.34 22.39
C ASP A 123 20.88 -33.38 20.98
N THR A 124 20.60 -34.60 20.53
CA THR A 124 19.99 -34.86 19.22
C THR A 124 18.78 -35.78 19.35
N PRO A 125 17.67 -35.30 19.93
CA PRO A 125 16.54 -36.16 20.18
C PRO A 125 15.62 -36.29 18.96
N VAL A 126 15.01 -37.46 18.82
CA VAL A 126 13.87 -37.67 17.90
C VAL A 126 12.63 -37.93 18.74
N LEU A 127 11.67 -37.02 18.64
CA LEU A 127 10.50 -36.98 19.49
C LEU A 127 9.22 -37.15 18.65
N ASN A 128 8.44 -38.18 18.96
CA ASN A 128 7.08 -38.35 18.47
C ASN A 128 6.13 -38.25 19.66
N LEU A 129 5.32 -37.19 19.65
CA LEU A 129 4.42 -36.88 20.75
C LEU A 129 2.99 -36.86 20.25
N THR A 130 2.06 -37.23 21.13
CA THR A 130 0.64 -37.24 20.78
C THR A 130 -0.24 -37.00 22.00
N ASN A 131 -1.02 -35.94 21.94
CA ASN A 131 -1.89 -35.44 23.01
C ASN A 131 -1.12 -35.06 24.28
N ASP A 132 0.03 -34.45 24.09
CA ASP A 132 1.02 -34.20 25.12
C ASP A 132 1.10 -32.72 25.50
N THR A 133 1.51 -32.47 26.75
CA THR A 133 1.79 -31.12 27.26
C THR A 133 3.22 -31.05 27.74
N GLN A 134 4.03 -30.15 27.17
CA GLN A 134 5.48 -30.19 27.37
C GLN A 134 6.09 -28.83 27.59
N VAL A 135 7.15 -28.80 28.42
CA VAL A 135 8.11 -27.70 28.47
C VAL A 135 9.48 -28.24 28.06
N LEU A 136 9.99 -27.75 26.93
CA LEU A 136 11.29 -28.10 26.37
C LEU A 136 12.23 -26.91 26.45
N ASN A 137 13.38 -27.11 27.08
CA ASN A 137 14.50 -26.20 26.98
C ASN A 137 15.63 -26.91 26.25
N HIS A 138 16.02 -26.33 25.12
CA HIS A 138 17.07 -26.82 24.25
C HIS A 138 18.19 -25.79 24.15
N ALA A 139 19.43 -26.27 24.04
CA ALA A 139 20.57 -25.41 23.87
C ALA A 139 21.69 -26.10 23.08
N ASN A 140 21.94 -25.59 21.87
CA ASN A 140 22.90 -26.13 20.91
C ASN A 140 22.55 -27.55 20.45
N ASP A 141 21.26 -27.79 20.26
CA ASP A 141 20.67 -29.08 19.96
C ASP A 141 20.27 -29.17 18.48
N THR A 142 20.00 -30.41 18.04
CA THR A 142 19.35 -30.65 16.74
C THR A 142 18.16 -31.63 16.79
N PRO A 143 17.11 -31.37 17.60
CA PRO A 143 15.83 -32.04 17.51
C PRO A 143 15.20 -32.24 16.13
N VAL A 144 14.55 -33.39 16.00
CA VAL A 144 13.48 -33.61 15.03
C VAL A 144 12.21 -33.95 15.80
N LEU A 145 11.20 -33.10 15.67
CA LEU A 145 9.96 -33.19 16.42
C LEU A 145 8.77 -33.36 15.48
N ASN A 146 7.92 -34.32 15.81
CA ASN A 146 6.65 -34.54 15.17
C ASN A 146 5.56 -34.56 16.25
N LEU A 147 4.76 -33.50 16.28
CA LEU A 147 3.78 -33.24 17.33
C LEU A 147 2.37 -33.23 16.73
N ILE A 148 1.43 -33.84 17.45
CA ILE A 148 0.05 -34.00 17.02
C ILE A 148 -0.90 -33.84 18.21
N ASN A 149 -1.78 -32.84 18.13
CA ASN A 149 -2.69 -32.42 19.20
C ASN A 149 -1.96 -32.02 20.49
N ASP A 150 -0.80 -31.39 20.36
CA ASP A 150 0.09 -31.08 21.46
C ASP A 150 0.07 -29.59 21.82
N THR A 151 0.53 -29.30 23.04
CA THR A 151 0.63 -27.93 23.58
C THR A 151 2.04 -27.65 24.11
N PRO A 152 3.06 -27.61 23.24
CA PRO A 152 4.43 -27.53 23.70
C PRO A 152 4.87 -26.08 23.92
N VAL A 153 5.70 -25.87 24.94
CA VAL A 153 6.43 -24.62 25.17
C VAL A 153 7.91 -24.90 24.95
N LEU A 154 8.49 -24.36 23.88
CA LEU A 154 9.89 -24.55 23.51
C LEU A 154 10.67 -23.25 23.71
N ASN A 155 11.76 -23.34 24.47
CA ASN A 155 12.80 -22.33 24.48
C ASN A 155 14.04 -22.95 23.83
N LEU A 156 14.43 -22.41 22.68
CA LEU A 156 15.51 -22.90 21.84
C LEU A 156 16.56 -21.80 21.71
N THR A 157 17.83 -22.19 21.65
CA THR A 157 18.94 -21.24 21.51
C THR A 157 20.14 -21.89 20.84
N ASN A 158 20.59 -21.28 19.74
CA ASN A 158 21.65 -21.75 18.85
C ASN A 158 21.35 -23.12 18.23
N ASP A 159 20.11 -23.28 17.79
CA ASP A 159 19.47 -24.54 17.49
C ASP A 159 19.15 -24.66 15.99
N THR A 160 19.29 -25.87 15.44
CA THR A 160 18.93 -26.18 14.05
C THR A 160 17.92 -27.30 14.00
N GLN A 161 16.68 -26.98 13.64
CA GLN A 161 15.54 -27.87 13.86
C GLN A 161 14.66 -28.10 12.64
N VAL A 162 14.01 -29.27 12.64
CA VAL A 162 12.85 -29.56 11.78
C VAL A 162 11.68 -29.92 12.67
N LEU A 163 10.60 -29.16 12.53
CA LEU A 163 9.47 -29.25 13.42
C LEU A 163 8.19 -29.31 12.59
N ASN A 164 7.43 -30.39 12.80
CA ASN A 164 6.14 -30.59 12.15
C ASN A 164 5.07 -30.62 13.24
N HIS A 165 4.10 -29.73 13.09
CA HIS A 165 2.98 -29.57 14.02
C HIS A 165 1.66 -29.76 13.30
N ALA A 166 0.75 -30.52 13.92
CA ALA A 166 -0.57 -30.74 13.36
C ALA A 166 -1.64 -30.68 14.45
N ASN A 167 -2.51 -29.67 14.33
CA ASN A 167 -3.57 -29.38 15.31
C ASN A 167 -3.04 -29.03 16.71
N ASP A 168 -1.90 -28.35 16.74
CA ASP A 168 -1.17 -27.97 17.93
C ASP A 168 -1.31 -26.48 18.25
N THR A 169 -0.93 -26.13 19.48
CA THR A 169 -0.90 -24.74 19.95
C THR A 169 0.47 -24.39 20.55
N PRO A 170 1.55 -24.41 19.73
CA PRO A 170 2.89 -24.35 20.26
C PRO A 170 3.30 -22.91 20.58
N VAL A 171 4.06 -22.74 21.67
CA VAL A 171 4.71 -21.47 22.02
C VAL A 171 6.22 -21.65 21.84
N LEU A 172 6.80 -20.96 20.88
CA LEU A 172 8.21 -21.09 20.51
C LEU A 172 8.93 -19.77 20.76
N ASN A 173 9.97 -19.83 21.58
CA ASN A 173 10.94 -18.77 21.72
C ASN A 173 12.27 -19.27 21.16
N HIS A 174 12.73 -18.63 20.09
CA HIS A 174 13.95 -18.96 19.39
C HIS A 174 14.95 -17.81 19.48
N ALA A 175 16.23 -18.15 19.49
CA ALA A 175 17.29 -17.16 19.48
C ALA A 175 18.57 -17.66 18.81
N ASN A 176 18.91 -17.04 17.69
CA ASN A 176 20.03 -17.41 16.81
C ASN A 176 19.88 -18.82 16.22
N ASP A 177 18.66 -19.14 15.81
CA ASP A 177 18.23 -20.45 15.35
C ASP A 177 17.97 -20.46 13.85
N THR A 178 17.91 -21.68 13.31
CA THR A 178 17.55 -21.91 11.90
C THR A 178 16.47 -22.98 11.76
N PRO A 179 15.21 -22.69 12.13
CA PRO A 179 14.14 -23.69 12.09
C PRO A 179 13.53 -23.82 10.67
N VAL A 180 13.18 -25.05 10.32
CA VAL A 180 12.23 -25.35 9.25
C VAL A 180 10.94 -25.84 9.88
N LEU A 181 9.88 -25.08 9.70
CA LEU A 181 8.64 -25.25 10.43
C LEU A 181 7.47 -25.46 9.45
N ASN A 182 6.80 -26.61 9.56
CA ASN A 182 5.61 -26.93 8.77
C ASN A 182 4.41 -27.09 9.70
N LEU A 183 3.45 -26.20 9.55
CA LEU A 183 2.24 -26.16 10.36
C LEU A 183 1.02 -26.41 9.48
N ILE A 184 0.10 -27.19 10.03
CA ILE A 184 -1.23 -27.44 9.50
C ILE A 184 -2.25 -27.38 10.63
N ASN A 185 -3.24 -26.49 10.52
CA ASN A 185 -4.33 -26.29 11.49
C ASN A 185 -3.88 -25.94 12.93
N ASN A 186 -2.84 -25.13 13.07
CA ASN A 186 -2.22 -24.73 14.31
C ASN A 186 -2.51 -23.27 14.68
N THR A 187 -2.28 -22.94 15.95
CA THR A 187 -2.35 -21.57 16.46
C THR A 187 -1.06 -21.20 17.20
N PRO A 188 0.08 -21.08 16.49
CA PRO A 188 1.36 -20.93 17.15
C PRO A 188 1.59 -19.49 17.64
N VAL A 189 2.39 -19.34 18.69
CA VAL A 189 2.97 -18.06 19.10
C VAL A 189 4.47 -18.15 18.97
N LEU A 190 5.05 -17.34 18.09
CA LEU A 190 6.46 -17.36 17.73
C LEU A 190 7.14 -16.04 18.11
N ASN A 191 8.16 -16.11 18.96
CA ASN A 191 9.08 -15.00 19.21
C ASN A 191 10.48 -15.42 18.74
N LEU A 192 10.97 -14.76 17.69
CA LEU A 192 12.24 -15.09 17.05
C LEU A 192 13.15 -13.87 17.11
N ILE A 193 14.45 -14.13 17.27
CA ILE A 193 15.46 -13.07 17.39
C ILE A 193 16.76 -13.54 16.73
N ASN A 194 17.19 -12.81 15.71
CA ASN A 194 18.37 -13.09 14.89
C ASN A 194 18.31 -14.46 14.19
N ASP A 195 17.13 -14.85 13.75
CA ASP A 195 16.85 -16.15 13.19
C ASP A 195 16.77 -16.11 11.66
N THR A 196 17.05 -17.26 11.04
CA THR A 196 16.83 -17.49 9.61
C THR A 196 15.94 -18.71 9.44
N GLN A 197 14.69 -18.49 9.02
CA GLN A 197 13.65 -19.51 9.03
C GLN A 197 12.97 -19.70 7.68
N VAL A 198 12.49 -20.93 7.47
CA VAL A 198 11.49 -21.24 6.45
C VAL A 198 10.23 -21.73 7.14
N LEU A 199 9.13 -21.06 6.85
CA LEU A 199 7.87 -21.27 7.54
C LEU A 199 6.75 -21.50 6.53
N ASN A 200 6.16 -22.68 6.57
CA ASN A 200 5.01 -23.05 5.72
C ASN A 200 3.78 -23.27 6.60
N LEU A 201 2.74 -22.49 6.35
CA LEU A 201 1.48 -22.56 7.08
C LEU A 201 0.32 -22.86 6.14
N ILE A 202 -0.62 -23.64 6.64
CA ILE A 202 -1.85 -23.99 5.95
C ILE A 202 -3.00 -24.08 6.95
N ASN A 203 -4.01 -23.22 6.77
CA ASN A 203 -5.17 -23.08 7.64
C ASN A 203 -4.78 -22.77 9.11
N ASP A 204 -3.75 -21.96 9.30
CA ASP A 204 -3.19 -21.63 10.60
C ASP A 204 -3.59 -20.22 11.06
N THR A 205 -3.46 -19.98 12.37
CA THR A 205 -3.69 -18.67 12.99
C THR A 205 -2.53 -18.20 13.87
N PRO A 206 -1.35 -17.95 13.29
CA PRO A 206 -0.15 -17.61 14.02
C PRO A 206 -0.10 -16.15 14.51
N VAL A 207 0.70 -15.94 15.57
CA VAL A 207 1.19 -14.63 15.99
C VAL A 207 2.72 -14.67 15.97
N LEU A 208 3.37 -13.88 15.10
CA LEU A 208 4.83 -13.80 15.04
C LEU A 208 5.32 -12.42 15.48
N ASN A 209 6.34 -12.44 16.34
CA ASN A 209 7.19 -11.29 16.62
C ASN A 209 8.60 -11.64 16.17
N LEU A 210 9.08 -10.94 15.14
CA LEU A 210 10.36 -11.17 14.51
C LEU A 210 11.25 -9.93 14.71
N THR A 211 12.55 -10.14 14.92
CA THR A 211 13.49 -9.04 15.16
C THR A 211 14.91 -9.39 14.70
N ASN A 212 15.41 -8.61 13.74
CA ASN A 212 16.64 -8.86 12.99
C ASN A 212 16.65 -10.20 12.26
N ASP A 213 15.50 -10.59 11.72
CA ASP A 213 15.27 -11.91 11.13
C ASP A 213 15.21 -11.88 9.61
N ILE A 214 15.43 -13.05 9.01
CA ILE A 214 15.34 -13.26 7.56
C ILE A 214 14.39 -14.44 7.29
N PRO A 215 13.07 -14.23 7.39
CA PRO A 215 12.10 -15.29 7.16
C PRO A 215 11.73 -15.43 5.67
N VAL A 216 11.51 -16.67 5.25
CA VAL A 216 10.74 -16.98 4.04
C VAL A 216 9.44 -17.64 4.49
N LEU A 217 8.31 -16.98 4.26
CA LEU A 217 7.02 -17.50 4.69
C LEU A 217 6.08 -17.70 3.50
N ASN A 218 5.49 -18.89 3.46
CA ASN A 218 4.45 -19.25 2.52
C ASN A 218 3.19 -19.59 3.30
N HIS A 219 2.12 -18.88 2.98
CA HIS A 219 0.85 -18.93 3.69
C HIS A 219 -0.28 -19.27 2.72
N ALA A 220 -1.26 -20.01 3.22
CA ALA A 220 -2.41 -20.41 2.42
C ALA A 220 -3.65 -20.65 3.26
N ASN A 221 -4.65 -19.78 3.08
CA ASN A 221 -5.91 -19.76 3.81
C ASN A 221 -5.72 -19.51 5.32
N ASP A 222 -4.79 -18.62 5.65
CA ASP A 222 -4.38 -18.30 7.01
C ASP A 222 -4.93 -16.97 7.49
N THR A 223 -4.91 -16.76 8.81
CA THR A 223 -5.20 -15.46 9.43
C THR A 223 -4.12 -15.12 10.45
N GLN A 224 -3.40 -14.01 10.28
CA GLN A 224 -2.20 -13.77 11.11
C GLN A 224 -2.03 -12.33 11.59
N VAL A 225 -1.19 -12.23 12.62
CA VAL A 225 -0.63 -10.97 13.12
C VAL A 225 0.89 -11.07 13.10
N LEU A 226 1.52 -10.15 12.38
CA LEU A 226 2.97 -10.10 12.20
C LEU A 226 3.52 -8.76 12.66
N ASN A 227 4.51 -8.81 13.54
CA ASN A 227 5.32 -7.66 13.91
C ASN A 227 6.76 -7.93 13.50
N HIS A 228 7.30 -7.04 12.67
CA HIS A 228 8.67 -7.07 12.18
C HIS A 228 9.44 -5.85 12.64
N ALA A 229 10.73 -6.02 12.89
CA ALA A 229 11.62 -4.93 13.23
C ALA A 229 13.06 -5.18 12.78
N ASN A 230 13.50 -4.40 11.79
CA ASN A 230 14.81 -4.50 11.14
C ASN A 230 15.01 -5.84 10.41
N ASP A 231 13.95 -6.32 9.77
CA ASP A 231 13.87 -7.63 9.14
C ASP A 231 13.87 -7.54 7.61
N THR A 232 14.17 -8.67 6.97
CA THR A 232 14.05 -8.81 5.50
C THR A 232 13.25 -10.04 5.00
N PRO A 233 11.99 -10.25 5.44
CA PRO A 233 11.02 -11.16 4.83
C PRO A 233 10.89 -11.19 3.30
N VAL A 234 10.59 -12.40 2.85
CA VAL A 234 9.88 -12.64 1.59
C VAL A 234 8.59 -13.38 1.91
N LEU A 235 7.46 -12.81 1.49
CA LEU A 235 6.13 -13.30 1.89
C LEU A 235 5.27 -13.57 0.65
N ASN A 236 4.79 -14.82 0.54
CA ASN A 236 3.85 -15.25 -0.50
C ASN A 236 2.55 -15.70 0.17
N LEU A 237 1.44 -15.03 -0.16
CA LEU A 237 0.15 -15.20 0.48
C LEU A 237 -0.92 -15.53 -0.55
N ILE A 238 -1.86 -16.39 -0.15
CA ILE A 238 -2.96 -16.82 -1.01
C ILE A 238 -4.21 -17.06 -0.17
N ASN A 239 -5.26 -16.28 -0.45
CA ASN A 239 -6.55 -16.29 0.25
C ASN A 239 -6.43 -16.02 1.76
N ASP A 240 -5.57 -15.10 2.14
CA ASP A 240 -5.19 -14.81 3.52
C ASP A 240 -5.75 -13.48 4.05
N THR A 241 -5.84 -13.38 5.38
CA THR A 241 -6.18 -12.14 6.10
C THR A 241 -5.07 -11.78 7.07
N GLN A 242 -4.52 -10.57 6.98
CA GLN A 242 -3.27 -10.23 7.65
C GLN A 242 -3.29 -8.85 8.31
N VAL A 243 -2.62 -8.74 9.46
CA VAL A 243 -2.22 -7.47 10.06
C VAL A 243 -0.71 -7.44 10.21
N LEU A 244 -0.06 -6.48 9.52
CA LEU A 244 1.39 -6.32 9.48
C LEU A 244 1.80 -4.97 10.08
N ASN A 245 2.68 -4.99 11.08
CA ASN A 245 3.39 -3.81 11.57
C ASN A 245 4.89 -3.98 11.29
N LEU A 246 5.47 -3.04 10.55
CA LEU A 246 6.84 -3.10 10.07
C LEU A 246 7.56 -1.82 10.43
N ILE A 247 8.84 -1.96 10.80
CA ILE A 247 9.69 -0.84 11.22
C ILE A 247 11.13 -1.06 10.77
N ASN A 248 11.64 -0.15 9.95
CA ASN A 248 12.99 -0.16 9.38
C ASN A 248 13.30 -1.44 8.57
N ASP A 249 12.33 -1.87 7.79
CA ASP A 249 12.26 -3.16 7.15
C ASP A 249 12.44 -3.07 5.63
N THR A 250 12.86 -4.18 5.02
CA THR A 250 12.93 -4.31 3.55
C THR A 250 12.25 -5.59 3.10
N GLN A 251 11.06 -5.51 2.48
CA GLN A 251 10.29 -6.70 2.06
C GLN A 251 9.99 -6.79 0.58
N VAL A 252 9.69 -8.03 0.18
CA VAL A 252 8.98 -8.37 -1.07
C VAL A 252 7.72 -9.14 -0.72
N LEU A 253 6.58 -8.64 -1.19
CA LEU A 253 5.26 -9.16 -0.87
C LEU A 253 4.49 -9.50 -2.16
N ASN A 254 4.04 -10.75 -2.28
CA ASN A 254 3.16 -11.20 -3.35
C ASN A 254 1.84 -11.70 -2.76
N LEU A 255 0.74 -11.08 -3.17
CA LEU A 255 -0.59 -11.34 -2.63
C LEU A 255 -1.58 -11.65 -3.74
N ILE A 256 -2.48 -12.60 -3.47
CA ILE A 256 -3.51 -13.05 -4.40
C ILE A 256 -4.79 -13.42 -3.66
N ASN A 257 -5.87 -12.70 -3.96
CA ASN A 257 -7.17 -12.76 -3.29
C ASN A 257 -7.07 -12.53 -1.77
N ASP A 258 -6.22 -11.61 -1.35
CA ASP A 258 -5.88 -11.35 0.05
C ASP A 258 -6.46 -10.04 0.58
N THR A 259 -6.52 -9.93 1.91
CA THR A 259 -7.04 -8.74 2.62
C THR A 259 -6.05 -8.23 3.68
N PRO A 260 -4.96 -7.58 3.27
CA PRO A 260 -3.91 -7.16 4.20
C PRO A 260 -4.17 -5.77 4.80
N VAL A 261 -3.79 -5.57 6.07
CA VAL A 261 -3.69 -4.26 6.73
C VAL A 261 -2.24 -4.04 7.12
N LEU A 262 -1.59 -3.05 6.52
CA LEU A 262 -0.17 -2.77 6.71
C LEU A 262 0.04 -1.39 7.34
N ASN A 263 0.92 -1.35 8.34
CA ASN A 263 1.45 -0.13 8.93
C ASN A 263 2.98 -0.15 8.79
N LEU A 264 3.51 0.76 8.00
CA LEU A 264 4.91 0.82 7.58
C LEU A 264 5.57 2.10 8.12
N THR A 265 6.83 2.03 8.50
CA THR A 265 7.59 3.20 8.97
C THR A 265 9.09 3.06 8.72
N ASN A 266 9.63 3.98 7.91
CA ASN A 266 11.01 4.01 7.42
C ASN A 266 11.42 2.76 6.63
N ASP A 267 10.52 2.26 5.79
CA ASP A 267 10.57 0.98 5.13
C ASP A 267 10.77 1.11 3.61
N THR A 268 11.36 0.07 3.01
CA THR A 268 11.51 -0.06 1.55
C THR A 268 10.81 -1.31 1.05
N GLN A 269 9.85 -1.17 0.14
CA GLN A 269 8.90 -2.26 -0.15
C GLN A 269 8.62 -2.44 -1.63
N VAL A 270 8.52 -3.70 -2.07
CA VAL A 270 8.00 -4.09 -3.40
C VAL A 270 6.77 -4.97 -3.22
N LEU A 271 5.62 -4.48 -3.66
CA LEU A 271 4.32 -5.12 -3.49
C LEU A 271 3.71 -5.46 -4.85
N ASN A 272 3.29 -6.72 -5.02
CA ASN A 272 2.46 -7.15 -6.14
C ASN A 272 1.13 -7.68 -5.60
N HIS A 273 0.02 -7.08 -6.04
CA HIS A 273 -1.32 -7.47 -5.66
C HIS A 273 -2.13 -7.91 -6.90
N ALA A 274 -3.06 -8.84 -6.69
CA ALA A 274 -3.98 -9.28 -7.74
C ALA A 274 -5.31 -9.77 -7.17
N ASN A 275 -6.37 -9.01 -7.44
CA ASN A 275 -7.73 -9.23 -6.93
C ASN A 275 -7.84 -9.11 -5.40
N ASP A 276 -7.11 -8.16 -4.82
CA ASP A 276 -6.94 -7.96 -3.40
C ASP A 276 -7.64 -6.71 -2.87
N THR A 277 -7.74 -6.60 -1.54
CA THR A 277 -8.24 -5.40 -0.86
C THR A 277 -7.34 -4.85 0.28
N PRO A 278 -6.08 -4.46 0.04
CA PRO A 278 -5.25 -3.74 1.01
C PRO A 278 -5.80 -2.45 1.65
N VAL A 279 -5.32 -2.25 2.88
CA VAL A 279 -5.29 -0.96 3.57
C VAL A 279 -3.86 -0.69 4.01
N LEU A 280 -3.29 0.45 3.59
CA LEU A 280 -1.88 0.76 3.78
C LEU A 280 -1.71 2.13 4.44
N ASN A 281 -0.95 2.19 5.54
CA ASN A 281 -0.49 3.43 6.17
C ASN A 281 1.03 3.47 6.16
N LEU A 282 1.62 4.51 5.58
CA LEU A 282 3.05 4.64 5.34
C LEU A 282 3.58 5.98 5.82
N ILE A 283 4.79 5.98 6.37
CA ILE A 283 5.46 7.16 6.90
C ILE A 283 6.98 7.07 6.70
N ASN A 284 7.53 8.04 5.96
CA ASN A 284 8.93 8.11 5.54
C ASN A 284 9.40 6.88 4.74
N ASP A 285 8.54 6.37 3.86
CA ASP A 285 8.72 5.11 3.15
C ASP A 285 8.98 5.32 1.64
N THR A 286 9.53 4.28 1.00
CA THR A 286 9.75 4.26 -0.45
C THR A 286 9.14 3.00 -1.10
N PRO A 287 7.82 2.96 -1.30
CA PRO A 287 7.15 1.77 -1.80
C PRO A 287 7.07 1.73 -3.34
N VAL A 288 7.13 0.53 -3.91
CA VAL A 288 6.85 0.24 -5.32
C VAL A 288 5.68 -0.74 -5.38
N LEU A 289 4.53 -0.30 -5.90
CA LEU A 289 3.29 -1.08 -5.98
C LEU A 289 2.94 -1.40 -7.43
N ASN A 290 2.55 -2.65 -7.67
CA ASN A 290 1.94 -3.10 -8.92
C ASN A 290 0.63 -3.83 -8.61
N LEU A 291 -0.49 -3.21 -8.97
CA LEU A 291 -1.84 -3.62 -8.58
C LEU A 291 -2.66 -3.97 -9.83
N THR A 292 -3.56 -4.95 -9.73
CA THR A 292 -4.42 -5.37 -10.84
C THR A 292 -5.75 -5.98 -10.36
N ASN A 293 -6.86 -5.39 -10.80
CA ASN A 293 -8.24 -5.72 -10.40
C ASN A 293 -8.51 -5.54 -8.89
N ASP A 294 -7.98 -4.46 -8.32
CA ASP A 294 -7.81 -4.26 -6.89
C ASP A 294 -8.68 -3.11 -6.34
N THR A 295 -9.08 -3.19 -5.06
CA THR A 295 -9.82 -2.10 -4.38
C THR A 295 -9.11 -1.66 -3.10
N GLN A 296 -8.70 -0.38 -2.98
CA GLN A 296 -7.65 0.00 -2.02
C GLN A 296 -7.89 1.28 -1.22
N VAL A 297 -7.28 1.36 -0.02
CA VAL A 297 -7.16 2.62 0.75
C VAL A 297 -5.71 2.83 1.20
N LEU A 298 -5.09 3.91 0.75
CA LEU A 298 -3.68 4.24 1.01
C LEU A 298 -3.55 5.61 1.69
N ASN A 299 -2.75 5.68 2.75
CA ASN A 299 -2.37 6.92 3.41
C ASN A 299 -0.84 7.03 3.49
N HIS A 300 -0.27 8.05 2.85
CA HIS A 300 1.17 8.28 2.74
C HIS A 300 1.58 9.62 3.34
N ALA A 301 2.69 9.66 4.08
CA ALA A 301 3.20 10.89 4.68
C ALA A 301 4.73 10.99 4.64
N ASN A 302 5.24 11.99 3.92
CA ASN A 302 6.68 12.22 3.71
C ASN A 302 7.40 11.09 2.95
N ASP A 303 6.70 10.49 2.00
CA ASP A 303 7.07 9.33 1.20
C ASP A 303 7.33 9.67 -0.27
N THR A 304 7.91 8.71 -0.99
CA THR A 304 8.09 8.79 -2.45
C THR A 304 7.55 7.53 -3.14
N PRO A 305 6.21 7.34 -3.22
CA PRO A 305 5.65 6.10 -3.72
C PRO A 305 5.67 6.05 -5.26
N VAL A 306 5.89 4.85 -5.81
CA VAL A 306 5.74 4.54 -7.24
C VAL A 306 4.63 3.50 -7.38
N LEU A 307 3.53 3.84 -8.04
CA LEU A 307 2.40 2.94 -8.16
C LEU A 307 2.00 2.75 -9.63
N ASN A 308 1.77 1.49 -10.00
CA ASN A 308 1.20 1.11 -11.29
C ASN A 308 -0.09 0.35 -11.03
N HIS A 309 -1.18 0.83 -11.62
CA HIS A 309 -2.53 0.30 -11.44
C HIS A 309 -3.14 -0.12 -12.77
N ALA A 310 -3.99 -1.14 -12.74
CA ALA A 310 -4.73 -1.59 -13.92
C ALA A 310 -6.08 -2.23 -13.56
N ASN A 311 -7.17 -1.57 -13.96
CA ASN A 311 -8.56 -1.94 -13.68
C ASN A 311 -8.91 -1.89 -12.19
N ASP A 312 -8.44 -0.85 -11.49
CA ASP A 312 -8.44 -0.72 -10.04
C ASP A 312 -9.33 0.43 -9.54
N THR A 313 -9.58 0.43 -8.23
CA THR A 313 -10.33 1.48 -7.51
C THR A 313 -9.69 1.88 -6.15
N PRO A 314 -8.54 2.58 -6.14
CA PRO A 314 -7.87 3.09 -4.96
C PRO A 314 -8.41 4.46 -4.50
N VAL A 315 -8.38 4.61 -3.17
CA VAL A 315 -8.53 5.88 -2.46
C VAL A 315 -7.19 6.22 -1.82
N LEU A 316 -6.62 7.37 -2.18
CA LEU A 316 -5.25 7.72 -1.81
C LEU A 316 -5.20 9.11 -1.16
N ASN A 317 -4.63 9.18 0.05
CA ASN A 317 -4.39 10.43 0.77
C ASN A 317 -2.87 10.61 0.96
N LEU A 318 -2.34 11.71 0.43
CA LEU A 318 -0.92 12.05 0.49
C LEU A 318 -0.72 13.40 1.18
N ILE A 319 0.34 13.50 1.99
CA ILE A 319 0.84 14.73 2.59
C ILE A 319 2.38 14.78 2.51
N ASN A 320 2.93 15.87 1.96
CA ASN A 320 4.37 16.13 1.79
C ASN A 320 5.15 15.04 1.02
N ASN A 321 4.55 14.47 -0.02
CA ASN A 321 5.04 13.36 -0.83
C ASN A 321 5.48 13.80 -2.24
N THR A 322 6.22 12.92 -2.91
CA THR A 322 6.53 13.05 -4.34
C THR A 322 6.15 11.77 -5.11
N PRO A 323 4.85 11.51 -5.35
CA PRO A 323 4.40 10.25 -5.95
C PRO A 323 4.62 10.21 -7.48
N VAL A 324 4.85 9.01 -8.02
CA VAL A 324 4.78 8.73 -9.46
C VAL A 324 3.70 7.67 -9.69
N LEU A 325 2.72 8.00 -10.51
CA LEU A 325 1.52 7.18 -10.69
C LEU A 325 1.23 6.94 -12.17
N ASN A 326 1.14 5.66 -12.56
CA ASN A 326 0.70 5.23 -13.89
C ASN A 326 -0.56 4.39 -13.77
N LEU A 327 -1.63 4.81 -14.42
CA LEU A 327 -2.98 4.25 -14.26
C LEU A 327 -3.59 3.91 -15.63
N ILE A 328 -4.38 2.83 -15.67
CA ILE A 328 -5.05 2.38 -16.89
C ILE A 328 -6.39 1.72 -16.56
N ASN A 329 -7.48 2.26 -17.10
CA ASN A 329 -8.86 1.80 -16.94
C ASN A 329 -9.36 1.83 -15.49
N ASP A 330 -9.00 2.85 -14.74
CA ASP A 330 -9.21 2.94 -13.30
C ASP A 330 -10.24 4.01 -12.88
N THR A 331 -10.81 3.86 -11.67
CA THR A 331 -11.69 4.87 -11.05
C THR A 331 -11.23 5.25 -9.65
N GLN A 332 -10.71 6.47 -9.52
CA GLN A 332 -9.76 6.86 -8.45
C GLN A 332 -10.30 8.02 -7.61
N VAL A 333 -9.95 8.06 -6.32
CA VAL A 333 -10.10 9.25 -5.47
C VAL A 333 -8.75 9.61 -4.84
N LEU A 334 -8.31 10.83 -5.07
CA LEU A 334 -6.96 11.27 -4.73
C LEU A 334 -6.97 12.63 -4.00
N ASN A 335 -6.41 12.68 -2.79
CA ASN A 335 -6.26 13.90 -2.00
C ASN A 335 -4.79 14.16 -1.70
N LEU A 336 -4.26 15.32 -2.12
CA LEU A 336 -2.86 15.72 -1.95
C LEU A 336 -2.76 17.06 -1.22
N ILE A 337 -1.70 17.21 -0.43
CA ILE A 337 -1.39 18.44 0.28
C ILE A 337 0.13 18.63 0.38
N ASN A 338 0.62 19.75 -0.15
CA ASN A 338 2.05 20.11 -0.22
C ASN A 338 2.90 19.06 -0.97
N ASP A 339 2.36 18.49 -2.03
CA ASP A 339 2.93 17.37 -2.76
C ASP A 339 3.51 17.78 -4.12
N ILE A 340 4.37 16.92 -4.67
CA ILE A 340 4.95 17.06 -6.02
C ILE A 340 4.73 15.78 -6.86
N PRO A 341 3.50 15.49 -7.29
CA PRO A 341 3.14 14.33 -8.11
C PRO A 341 3.53 14.44 -9.59
N VAL A 342 3.76 13.26 -10.19
CA VAL A 342 3.75 13.04 -11.64
C VAL A 342 2.73 11.95 -11.95
N LEU A 343 1.71 12.28 -12.74
CA LEU A 343 0.58 11.38 -13.03
C LEU A 343 0.44 11.16 -14.55
N ASN A 344 0.32 9.89 -14.95
CA ASN A 344 -0.06 9.48 -16.29
C ASN A 344 -1.30 8.58 -16.23
N LEU A 345 -2.37 9.01 -16.91
CA LEU A 345 -3.67 8.37 -16.89
C LEU A 345 -4.15 8.03 -18.30
N THR A 346 -4.91 6.95 -18.43
CA THR A 346 -5.45 6.51 -19.72
C THR A 346 -6.73 5.67 -19.55
N ASN A 347 -7.83 6.16 -20.13
CA ASN A 347 -9.18 5.60 -20.01
C ASN A 347 -9.73 5.62 -18.57
N ASP A 348 -9.39 6.66 -17.80
CA ASP A 348 -9.64 6.75 -16.37
C ASP A 348 -10.74 7.76 -16.00
N ILE A 349 -11.28 7.61 -14.80
CA ILE A 349 -12.26 8.53 -14.19
C ILE A 349 -11.76 8.95 -12.80
N PRO A 350 -10.78 9.88 -12.72
CA PRO A 350 -10.22 10.26 -11.44
C PRO A 350 -10.96 11.47 -10.82
N VAL A 351 -11.06 11.46 -9.50
CA VAL A 351 -11.47 12.62 -8.69
C VAL A 351 -10.29 13.06 -7.84
N LEU A 352 -9.82 14.28 -8.05
CA LEU A 352 -8.59 14.79 -7.47
C LEU A 352 -8.85 16.11 -6.72
N ASN A 353 -8.35 16.18 -5.48
CA ASN A 353 -8.33 17.40 -4.68
C ASN A 353 -6.89 17.71 -4.27
N HIS A 354 -6.44 18.92 -4.60
CA HIS A 354 -5.06 19.37 -4.42
C HIS A 354 -4.99 20.69 -3.66
N ALA A 355 -3.94 20.88 -2.87
CA ALA A 355 -3.74 22.11 -2.11
C ALA A 355 -2.26 22.41 -1.85
N ASN A 356 -1.80 23.54 -2.41
CA ASN A 356 -0.42 24.03 -2.32
C ASN A 356 0.59 23.08 -2.99
N ASP A 357 0.20 22.48 -4.11
CA ASP A 357 0.95 21.46 -4.82
C ASP A 357 1.63 21.99 -6.09
N THR A 358 2.62 21.23 -6.59
CA THR A 358 3.26 21.47 -7.89
C THR A 358 3.32 20.18 -8.69
N GLN A 359 2.74 20.13 -9.88
CA GLN A 359 2.45 18.85 -10.56
C GLN A 359 2.64 18.91 -12.07
N VAL A 360 2.81 17.70 -12.63
CA VAL A 360 2.74 17.44 -14.07
C VAL A 360 1.75 16.30 -14.30
N LEU A 361 0.76 16.57 -15.15
CA LEU A 361 -0.37 15.68 -15.36
C LEU A 361 -0.62 15.45 -16.85
N ASN A 362 -0.66 14.17 -17.25
CA ASN A 362 -0.97 13.74 -18.60
C ASN A 362 -2.18 12.81 -18.60
N HIS A 363 -3.19 13.17 -19.37
CA HIS A 363 -4.45 12.43 -19.54
C HIS A 363 -4.67 12.03 -20.99
N ALA A 364 -5.37 10.91 -21.19
CA ALA A 364 -5.78 10.46 -22.51
C ALA A 364 -7.04 9.59 -22.48
N ASN A 365 -8.11 10.07 -23.09
CA ASN A 365 -9.44 9.45 -23.12
C ASN A 365 -10.09 9.34 -21.71
N ASP A 366 -9.86 10.36 -20.89
CA ASP A 366 -10.22 10.42 -19.49
C ASP A 366 -11.38 11.40 -19.21
N THR A 367 -11.97 11.26 -18.03
CA THR A 367 -13.04 12.15 -17.54
C THR A 367 -12.72 12.71 -16.14
N PRO A 368 -11.64 13.50 -15.97
CA PRO A 368 -11.18 13.91 -14.65
C PRO A 368 -12.06 15.01 -14.03
N VAL A 369 -12.21 14.96 -12.70
CA VAL A 369 -12.75 16.05 -11.89
C VAL A 369 -11.66 16.56 -10.94
N LEU A 370 -11.30 17.83 -11.08
CA LEU A 370 -10.14 18.42 -10.41
C LEU A 370 -10.54 19.67 -9.62
N ASN A 371 -10.24 19.70 -8.32
CA ASN A 371 -10.37 20.87 -7.46
C ASN A 371 -8.99 21.27 -6.91
N LEU A 372 -8.51 22.46 -7.24
CA LEU A 372 -7.17 22.94 -6.90
C LEU A 372 -7.22 24.27 -6.18
N ILE A 373 -6.28 24.49 -5.26
CA ILE A 373 -6.17 25.72 -4.49
C ILE A 373 -4.70 26.05 -4.22
N ASN A 374 -4.25 27.23 -4.66
CA ASN A 374 -2.89 27.76 -4.50
C ASN A 374 -1.81 26.87 -5.16
N ASP A 375 -2.11 26.35 -6.33
CA ASP A 375 -1.35 25.33 -7.04
C ASP A 375 -0.60 25.89 -8.26
N THR A 376 0.44 25.17 -8.70
CA THR A 376 1.18 25.44 -9.93
C THR A 376 1.30 24.19 -10.80
N GLN A 377 0.58 24.11 -11.94
CA GLN A 377 0.55 22.90 -12.79
C GLN A 377 0.95 23.09 -14.25
N VAL A 378 1.37 21.97 -14.85
CA VAL A 378 1.37 21.74 -16.30
C VAL A 378 0.44 20.56 -16.60
N LEU A 379 -0.53 20.80 -17.47
CA LEU A 379 -1.60 19.85 -17.76
C LEU A 379 -1.74 19.61 -19.27
N ASN A 380 -1.64 18.35 -19.70
CA ASN A 380 -1.83 17.93 -21.09
C ASN A 380 -2.97 16.93 -21.20
N LEU A 381 -4.00 17.27 -21.99
CA LEU A 381 -5.19 16.45 -22.21
C LEU A 381 -5.38 16.14 -23.70
N VAL A 382 -5.90 14.95 -23.99
CA VAL A 382 -6.21 14.51 -25.36
C VAL A 382 -7.42 13.59 -25.37
N ASN A 383 -8.47 14.01 -26.08
CA ASN A 383 -9.77 13.33 -26.18
C ASN A 383 -10.50 13.20 -24.83
N ASP A 384 -10.39 14.22 -23.98
CA ASP A 384 -10.86 14.20 -22.60
C ASP A 384 -12.09 15.08 -22.38
N THR A 385 -12.82 14.81 -21.29
CA THR A 385 -13.97 15.64 -20.87
C THR A 385 -13.82 16.11 -19.41
N PRO A 386 -12.89 17.05 -19.14
CA PRO A 386 -12.54 17.40 -17.77
C PRO A 386 -13.49 18.44 -17.14
N VAL A 387 -13.62 18.40 -15.81
CA VAL A 387 -14.28 19.44 -15.01
C VAL A 387 -13.29 20.01 -14.00
N LEU A 388 -12.96 21.29 -14.12
CA LEU A 388 -11.90 21.95 -13.34
C LEU A 388 -12.45 23.15 -12.54
N ASN A 389 -12.14 23.17 -11.24
CA ASN A 389 -12.34 24.33 -10.37
C ASN A 389 -10.99 24.76 -9.78
N LEU A 390 -10.56 25.97 -10.10
CA LEU A 390 -9.26 26.53 -9.72
C LEU A 390 -9.43 27.79 -8.88
N THR A 391 -8.48 28.05 -7.98
CA THR A 391 -8.49 29.27 -7.16
C THR A 391 -7.08 29.65 -6.71
N ASN A 392 -6.65 30.86 -7.08
CA ASN A 392 -5.32 31.44 -6.83
C ASN A 392 -4.17 30.62 -7.45
N ASP A 393 -4.38 30.13 -8.65
CA ASP A 393 -3.55 29.13 -9.32
C ASP A 393 -2.75 29.72 -10.49
N THR A 394 -1.59 29.10 -10.80
CA THR A 394 -0.76 29.45 -11.97
C THR A 394 -0.58 28.24 -12.87
N GLN A 395 -1.02 28.33 -14.13
CA GLN A 395 -1.28 27.13 -14.92
C GLN A 395 -0.82 27.22 -16.38
N VAL A 396 -0.35 26.10 -16.93
CA VAL A 396 -0.19 25.88 -18.37
C VAL A 396 -1.02 24.68 -18.79
N LEU A 397 -2.05 24.92 -19.62
CA LEU A 397 -2.98 23.89 -20.08
C LEU A 397 -2.88 23.73 -21.61
N ASN A 398 -2.72 22.50 -22.05
CA ASN A 398 -2.77 22.11 -23.45
C ASN A 398 -3.88 21.07 -23.66
N HIS A 399 -4.81 21.39 -24.55
CA HIS A 399 -5.98 20.58 -24.87
C HIS A 399 -6.02 20.24 -26.35
N ALA A 400 -6.54 19.05 -26.68
CA ALA A 400 -6.71 18.62 -28.06
C ALA A 400 -7.86 17.62 -28.24
N ASN A 401 -8.90 18.07 -28.94
CA ASN A 401 -10.15 17.33 -29.18
C ASN A 401 -10.93 17.03 -27.89
N ASP A 402 -10.93 18.00 -26.98
CA ASP A 402 -11.49 17.92 -25.63
C ASP A 402 -12.81 18.67 -25.51
N THR A 403 -13.55 18.37 -24.43
CA THR A 403 -14.72 19.13 -24.02
C THR A 403 -14.66 19.61 -22.57
N PRO A 404 -13.81 20.61 -22.24
CA PRO A 404 -13.62 21.06 -20.86
C PRO A 404 -14.74 21.97 -20.34
N VAL A 405 -15.01 21.86 -19.03
CA VAL A 405 -15.77 22.84 -18.24
C VAL A 405 -14.87 23.39 -17.15
N LEU A 406 -14.70 24.72 -17.13
CA LEU A 406 -13.61 25.34 -16.41
C LEU A 406 -14.08 26.61 -15.66
N ASN A 407 -13.83 26.64 -14.34
CA ASN A 407 -14.13 27.76 -13.45
C ASN A 407 -12.86 28.25 -12.75
N LEU A 408 -12.50 29.51 -12.96
CA LEU A 408 -11.27 30.13 -12.42
C LEU A 408 -11.59 31.38 -11.61
N ILE A 409 -10.79 31.61 -10.57
CA ILE A 409 -10.90 32.76 -9.68
C ILE A 409 -9.52 33.20 -9.18
N ASN A 410 -9.12 34.43 -9.52
CA ASN A 410 -7.82 35.03 -9.20
C ASN A 410 -6.63 34.23 -9.77
N ASP A 411 -6.80 33.69 -10.97
CA ASP A 411 -5.86 32.77 -11.59
C ASP A 411 -5.03 33.44 -12.70
N THR A 412 -3.93 32.77 -13.07
CA THR A 412 -3.03 33.20 -14.14
C THR A 412 -2.74 32.10 -15.17
N PRO A 413 -3.74 31.65 -15.96
CA PRO A 413 -3.56 30.57 -16.91
C PRO A 413 -2.92 31.02 -18.24
N VAL A 414 -2.16 30.10 -18.85
CA VAL A 414 -1.81 30.09 -20.27
C VAL A 414 -2.46 28.86 -20.90
N LEU A 415 -3.34 29.09 -21.89
CA LEU A 415 -4.21 28.05 -22.43
C LEU A 415 -4.02 27.93 -23.96
N ASN A 416 -3.69 26.72 -24.41
CA ASN A 416 -3.57 26.38 -25.83
C ASN A 416 -4.58 25.27 -26.17
N LEU A 417 -5.51 25.57 -27.06
CA LEU A 417 -6.61 24.67 -27.43
C LEU A 417 -6.63 24.42 -28.93
N THR A 418 -7.11 23.26 -29.34
CA THR A 418 -7.21 22.87 -30.74
C THR A 418 -8.30 21.83 -30.96
N ASN A 419 -9.30 22.17 -31.77
CA ASN A 419 -10.49 21.37 -32.07
C ASN A 419 -11.38 21.10 -30.84
N ASP A 420 -11.48 22.07 -29.93
CA ASP A 420 -12.13 21.91 -28.64
C ASP A 420 -13.52 22.58 -28.56
N THR A 421 -14.38 22.04 -27.70
CA THR A 421 -15.70 22.62 -27.37
C THR A 421 -15.79 22.87 -25.88
N GLN A 422 -15.93 24.12 -25.43
CA GLN A 422 -15.70 24.44 -24.03
C GLN A 422 -16.65 25.49 -23.44
N VAL A 423 -16.77 25.45 -22.12
CA VAL A 423 -17.46 26.46 -21.30
C VAL A 423 -16.51 26.98 -20.24
N LEU A 424 -16.36 28.29 -20.19
CA LEU A 424 -15.33 28.94 -19.39
C LEU A 424 -15.87 30.15 -18.63
N ASN A 425 -15.69 30.15 -17.31
CA ASN A 425 -16.08 31.24 -16.42
C ASN A 425 -14.85 31.74 -15.63
N HIS A 426 -14.61 33.05 -15.71
CA HIS A 426 -13.47 33.73 -15.08
C HIS A 426 -13.90 34.87 -14.19
N ALA A 427 -13.08 35.16 -13.18
CA ALA A 427 -13.26 36.33 -12.33
C ALA A 427 -11.95 36.82 -11.70
N ASN A 428 -11.56 38.05 -12.04
CA ASN A 428 -10.35 38.73 -11.56
C ASN A 428 -9.05 38.03 -12.00
N ASP A 429 -9.05 37.50 -13.23
CA ASP A 429 -7.98 36.70 -13.79
C ASP A 429 -7.09 37.50 -14.74
N THR A 430 -5.86 37.04 -14.92
CA THR A 430 -4.93 37.55 -15.95
C THR A 430 -4.47 36.41 -16.84
N GLN A 431 -4.82 36.44 -18.14
CA GLN A 431 -4.63 35.26 -18.99
C GLN A 431 -4.17 35.52 -20.43
N VAL A 432 -3.60 34.46 -21.02
CA VAL A 432 -3.24 34.36 -22.43
C VAL A 432 -3.91 33.14 -23.04
N LEU A 433 -4.66 33.34 -24.11
CA LEU A 433 -5.50 32.31 -24.72
C LEU A 433 -5.24 32.21 -26.23
N ASN A 434 -4.93 31.00 -26.68
CA ASN A 434 -4.70 30.67 -28.09
C ASN A 434 -5.66 29.55 -28.52
N HIS A 435 -6.52 29.86 -29.48
CA HIS A 435 -7.52 28.94 -30.05
C HIS A 435 -7.26 28.64 -31.51
N ALA A 436 -7.65 27.43 -31.93
CA ALA A 436 -7.64 27.02 -33.33
C ALA A 436 -8.69 25.96 -33.66
N ASN A 437 -9.69 26.34 -34.45
CA ASN A 437 -10.84 25.53 -34.85
C ASN A 437 -11.74 25.11 -33.67
N ASP A 438 -11.94 26.03 -32.73
CA ASP A 438 -12.63 25.82 -31.46
C ASP A 438 -14.03 26.45 -31.44
N THR A 439 -14.84 26.01 -30.47
CA THR A 439 -16.18 26.54 -30.21
C THR A 439 -16.42 26.95 -28.74
N PRO A 440 -15.74 27.99 -28.22
CA PRO A 440 -15.89 28.41 -26.83
C PRO A 440 -17.15 29.23 -26.51
N VAL A 441 -17.64 29.08 -25.28
CA VAL A 441 -18.56 30.02 -24.61
C VAL A 441 -17.86 30.59 -23.39
N LEU A 442 -17.73 31.92 -23.35
CA LEU A 442 -16.81 32.59 -22.44
C LEU A 442 -17.49 33.75 -21.68
N ASN A 443 -17.41 33.70 -20.34
CA ASN A 443 -17.94 34.73 -19.43
C ASN A 443 -16.85 35.29 -18.51
N LEU A 444 -16.54 36.59 -18.66
CA LEU A 444 -15.44 37.28 -17.97
C LEU A 444 -15.94 38.42 -17.10
N ILE A 445 -15.25 38.66 -15.98
CA ILE A 445 -15.55 39.77 -15.08
C ILE A 445 -14.26 40.28 -14.42
N ASN A 446 -13.93 41.56 -14.64
CA ASN A 446 -12.75 42.26 -14.13
C ASN A 446 -11.41 41.62 -14.55
N ASP A 447 -11.35 41.11 -15.77
CA ASP A 447 -10.22 40.35 -16.29
C ASP A 447 -9.32 41.18 -17.22
N THR A 448 -8.05 40.77 -17.30
CA THR A 448 -7.05 41.32 -18.23
C THR A 448 -6.53 40.22 -19.14
N GLN A 449 -6.74 40.33 -20.46
CA GLN A 449 -6.55 39.19 -21.35
C GLN A 449 -5.92 39.53 -22.70
N VAL A 450 -5.16 38.57 -23.24
CA VAL A 450 -4.72 38.55 -24.65
C VAL A 450 -5.30 37.31 -25.32
N LEU A 451 -6.02 37.52 -26.42
CA LEU A 451 -6.77 36.48 -27.11
C LEU A 451 -6.38 36.41 -28.59
N ASN A 452 -5.92 35.24 -29.04
CA ASN A 452 -5.61 34.95 -30.44
C ASN A 452 -6.49 33.79 -30.93
N LEU A 453 -7.28 34.06 -31.97
CA LEU A 453 -8.22 33.09 -32.55
C LEU A 453 -8.00 32.89 -34.04
N ILE A 454 -8.23 31.66 -34.50
CA ILE A 454 -8.08 31.28 -35.90
C ILE A 454 -9.13 30.22 -36.27
N ASN A 455 -10.03 30.57 -37.19
CA ASN A 455 -11.10 29.70 -37.70
C ASN A 455 -12.12 29.25 -36.62
N ASP A 456 -12.42 30.12 -35.67
CA ASP A 456 -13.21 29.83 -34.48
C ASP A 456 -14.66 30.36 -34.57
N THR A 457 -15.56 29.75 -33.79
CA THR A 457 -16.95 30.22 -33.61
C THR A 457 -17.30 30.30 -32.13
N GLN A 458 -17.49 31.51 -31.59
CA GLN A 458 -17.66 31.73 -30.14
C GLN A 458 -18.72 32.76 -29.77
N VAL A 459 -19.08 32.72 -28.49
CA VAL A 459 -19.88 33.71 -27.79
C VAL A 459 -19.10 34.23 -26.59
N LEU A 460 -18.97 35.55 -26.50
CA LEU A 460 -18.12 36.18 -25.50
C LEU A 460 -18.86 37.35 -24.80
N ASN A 461 -18.90 37.29 -23.47
CA ASN A 461 -19.50 38.30 -22.59
C ASN A 461 -18.45 38.86 -21.63
N LEU A 462 -18.25 40.19 -21.65
CA LEU A 462 -17.24 40.90 -20.85
C LEU A 462 -17.87 42.03 -20.04
N ILE A 463 -17.32 42.25 -18.84
CA ILE A 463 -17.76 43.30 -17.92
C ILE A 463 -16.56 43.85 -17.13
N ASN A 464 -16.26 45.14 -17.33
CA ASN A 464 -15.13 45.86 -16.72
C ASN A 464 -13.76 45.27 -17.07
N ASP A 465 -13.62 44.80 -18.30
CA ASP A 465 -12.46 44.06 -18.77
C ASP A 465 -11.52 44.92 -19.64
N THR A 466 -10.29 44.42 -19.80
CA THR A 466 -9.26 45.08 -20.62
C THR A 466 -8.61 44.15 -21.65
N PRO A 467 -9.36 43.68 -22.66
CA PRO A 467 -8.86 42.67 -23.58
C PRO A 467 -8.10 43.25 -24.79
N VAL A 468 -7.16 42.44 -25.32
CA VAL A 468 -6.54 42.64 -26.64
C VAL A 468 -6.84 41.43 -27.51
N LEU A 469 -7.55 41.65 -28.63
CA LEU A 469 -8.08 40.59 -29.48
C LEU A 469 -7.47 40.64 -30.89
N ASN A 470 -6.97 39.48 -31.35
CA ASN A 470 -6.53 39.25 -32.72
C ASN A 470 -7.30 38.07 -33.31
N LEU A 471 -8.08 38.33 -34.36
CA LEU A 471 -8.98 37.35 -34.98
C LEU A 471 -8.70 37.19 -36.47
N THR A 472 -8.93 35.98 -36.99
CA THR A 472 -8.73 35.68 -38.41
C THR A 472 -9.59 34.51 -38.86
N ASN A 473 -10.46 34.76 -39.85
CA ASN A 473 -11.44 33.84 -40.42
C ASN A 473 -12.51 33.36 -39.42
N ASP A 474 -12.97 34.26 -38.55
CA ASP A 474 -13.76 33.95 -37.37
C ASP A 474 -15.23 34.42 -37.47
N THR A 475 -16.14 33.76 -36.72
CA THR A 475 -17.58 34.10 -36.65
C THR A 475 -18.05 34.29 -35.21
N GLN A 476 -18.32 35.53 -34.80
CA GLN A 476 -18.45 35.88 -33.37
C GLN A 476 -19.68 36.70 -32.99
N VAL A 477 -20.17 36.47 -31.76
CA VAL A 477 -21.10 37.37 -31.05
C VAL A 477 -20.44 37.88 -29.78
N LEU A 478 -20.38 39.20 -29.65
CA LEU A 478 -19.61 39.86 -28.60
C LEU A 478 -20.41 40.96 -27.90
N ASN A 479 -20.52 40.84 -26.57
CA ASN A 479 -21.21 41.80 -25.70
C ASN A 479 -20.24 42.38 -24.66
N HIS A 480 -20.14 43.71 -24.63
CA HIS A 480 -19.23 44.46 -23.76
C HIS A 480 -19.97 45.49 -22.91
N ALA A 481 -19.40 45.78 -21.74
CA ALA A 481 -19.90 46.85 -20.87
C ALA A 481 -18.82 47.42 -19.94
N ASN A 482 -18.52 48.71 -20.13
CA ASN A 482 -17.52 49.50 -19.37
C ASN A 482 -16.08 49.00 -19.57
N ASP A 483 -15.77 48.58 -20.79
CA ASP A 483 -14.52 47.95 -21.17
C ASP A 483 -13.58 48.94 -21.88
N THR A 484 -12.27 48.62 -21.86
CA THR A 484 -11.24 49.31 -22.64
C THR A 484 -10.47 48.31 -23.49
N GLN A 485 -10.55 48.41 -24.82
CA GLN A 485 -10.00 47.35 -25.69
C GLN A 485 -9.40 47.79 -27.01
N VAL A 486 -8.61 46.87 -27.57
CA VAL A 486 -8.00 46.94 -28.90
C VAL A 486 -8.38 45.70 -29.69
N LEU A 487 -8.93 45.88 -30.89
CA LEU A 487 -9.46 44.80 -31.71
C LEU A 487 -8.93 44.86 -33.14
N ASN A 488 -8.37 43.73 -33.60
CA ASN A 488 -7.87 43.53 -34.95
C ASN A 488 -8.58 42.33 -35.61
N HIS A 489 -9.28 42.59 -36.71
CA HIS A 489 -10.04 41.61 -37.48
C HIS A 489 -9.53 41.46 -38.91
N ALA A 490 -9.62 40.24 -39.44
CA ALA A 490 -9.26 39.94 -40.82
C ALA A 490 -10.04 38.76 -41.41
N ASN A 491 -10.90 39.05 -42.39
CA ASN A 491 -11.81 38.12 -43.06
C ASN A 491 -12.87 37.49 -42.11
N ASP A 492 -13.38 38.30 -41.19
CA ASP A 492 -14.26 37.91 -40.10
C ASP A 492 -15.72 38.35 -40.32
N THR A 493 -16.63 37.76 -39.54
CA THR A 493 -18.06 38.10 -39.52
C THR A 493 -18.63 38.42 -38.12
N PRO A 494 -18.18 39.48 -37.42
CA PRO A 494 -18.61 39.75 -36.05
C PRO A 494 -19.95 40.50 -35.94
N VAL A 495 -20.67 40.22 -34.84
CA VAL A 495 -21.78 41.04 -34.32
C VAL A 495 -21.38 41.62 -32.97
N LEU A 496 -21.32 42.95 -32.87
CA LEU A 496 -20.80 43.65 -31.69
C LEU A 496 -21.84 44.57 -31.04
N ASN A 497 -22.04 44.41 -29.72
CA ASN A 497 -22.87 45.27 -28.88
C ASN A 497 -22.02 45.88 -27.75
N LEU A 498 -21.91 47.21 -27.71
CA LEU A 498 -21.03 47.95 -26.81
C LEU A 498 -21.81 49.01 -26.02
N ILE A 499 -21.39 49.25 -24.78
CA ILE A 499 -21.99 50.26 -23.90
C ILE A 499 -20.94 50.87 -22.97
N ASN A 500 -20.74 52.19 -23.07
CA ASN A 500 -19.79 52.99 -22.28
C ASN A 500 -18.32 52.57 -22.44
N ASP A 501 -17.94 52.15 -23.64
CA ASP A 501 -16.64 51.58 -23.93
C ASP A 501 -15.70 52.58 -24.63
N THR A 502 -14.39 52.34 -24.46
CA THR A 502 -13.32 53.08 -25.15
C THR A 502 -12.49 52.12 -25.99
N GLN A 503 -12.49 52.30 -27.32
CA GLN A 503 -11.98 51.26 -28.22
C GLN A 503 -11.21 51.77 -29.44
N VAL A 504 -10.26 50.95 -29.90
CA VAL A 504 -9.57 51.09 -31.19
C VAL A 504 -9.82 49.84 -32.02
N LEU A 505 -10.29 50.03 -33.26
CA LEU A 505 -10.76 48.95 -34.11
C LEU A 505 -10.15 49.03 -35.52
N ASN A 506 -9.47 47.96 -35.93
CA ASN A 506 -8.89 47.81 -37.26
C ASN A 506 -9.49 46.58 -37.95
N LEU A 507 -10.13 46.78 -39.11
CA LEU A 507 -10.78 45.72 -39.88
C LEU A 507 -10.29 45.67 -41.32
N ILE A 508 -10.23 44.47 -41.88
CA ILE A 508 -9.75 44.21 -43.24
C ILE A 508 -10.53 43.07 -43.87
N ASN A 509 -11.27 43.37 -44.95
CA ASN A 509 -12.12 42.45 -45.71
C ASN A 509 -13.24 41.79 -44.87
N ASP A 510 -13.80 42.52 -43.91
CA ASP A 510 -14.76 42.01 -42.94
C ASP A 510 -16.22 42.35 -43.31
N THR A 511 -17.17 41.57 -42.78
CA THR A 511 -18.61 41.83 -42.89
C THR A 511 -19.28 41.85 -41.52
N GLN A 512 -19.71 43.02 -41.04
CA GLN A 512 -20.07 43.18 -39.62
C GLN A 512 -21.33 44.02 -39.34
N VAL A 513 -21.88 43.83 -38.13
CA VAL A 513 -22.94 44.64 -37.55
C VAL A 513 -22.46 45.23 -36.22
N LEU A 514 -22.59 46.55 -36.07
CA LEU A 514 -22.02 47.28 -34.97
C LEU A 514 -23.05 48.22 -34.30
N ASN A 515 -23.27 48.03 -32.99
CA ASN A 515 -24.18 48.83 -32.15
C ASN A 515 -23.42 49.48 -30.99
N LEU A 516 -23.37 50.83 -30.95
CA LEU A 516 -22.66 51.61 -29.93
C LEU A 516 -23.59 52.57 -29.19
N ILE A 517 -23.31 52.79 -27.90
CA ILE A 517 -24.06 53.71 -27.04
C ILE A 517 -23.12 54.34 -26.00
N ASN A 518 -22.97 55.68 -26.07
CA ASN A 518 -22.11 56.50 -25.19
C ASN A 518 -20.61 56.13 -25.29
N ASP A 519 -20.17 55.78 -26.48
CA ASP A 519 -18.84 55.22 -26.72
C ASP A 519 -17.89 56.25 -27.36
N THR A 520 -16.59 55.91 -27.34
CA THR A 520 -15.53 56.73 -27.94
C THR A 520 -14.59 55.94 -28.88
N PRO A 521 -15.09 55.47 -30.03
CA PRO A 521 -14.31 54.58 -30.89
C PRO A 521 -13.38 55.33 -31.87
N VAL A 522 -12.28 54.67 -32.22
CA VAL A 522 -11.43 55.00 -33.38
C VAL A 522 -11.46 53.83 -34.36
N LEU A 523 -11.94 54.06 -35.59
CA LEU A 523 -12.12 53.02 -36.61
C LEU A 523 -11.22 53.24 -37.84
N ASN A 524 -10.51 52.18 -38.23
CA ASN A 524 -9.81 52.07 -39.50
C ASN A 524 -10.34 50.85 -40.29
N LEU A 525 -10.98 51.12 -41.42
CA LEU A 525 -11.67 50.12 -42.24
C LEU A 525 -11.04 50.02 -43.63
N THR A 526 -10.97 48.81 -44.20
CA THR A 526 -10.40 48.59 -45.53
C THR A 526 -11.04 47.40 -46.26
N ASN A 527 -11.70 47.69 -47.39
CA ASN A 527 -12.46 46.74 -48.22
C ASN A 527 -13.63 46.03 -47.48
N ASP A 528 -14.26 46.73 -46.55
CA ASP A 528 -15.24 46.19 -45.62
C ASP A 528 -16.70 46.48 -46.02
N THR A 529 -17.63 45.65 -45.53
CA THR A 529 -19.09 45.85 -45.67
C THR A 529 -19.76 45.91 -44.30
N GLN A 530 -20.36 47.05 -43.94
CA GLN A 530 -20.73 47.33 -42.55
C GLN A 530 -22.13 47.93 -42.37
N VAL A 531 -22.78 47.58 -41.26
CA VAL A 531 -23.97 48.27 -40.73
C VAL A 531 -23.64 48.87 -39.37
N LEU A 532 -23.85 50.19 -39.24
CA LEU A 532 -23.44 51.00 -38.09
C LEU A 532 -24.64 51.69 -37.46
N ASN A 533 -24.90 51.41 -36.17
CA ASN A 533 -25.89 52.10 -35.34
C ASN A 533 -25.19 52.78 -34.15
N HIS A 534 -25.30 54.11 -34.03
CA HIS A 534 -24.62 54.91 -33.01
C HIS A 534 -25.59 55.82 -32.24
N ALA A 535 -25.28 56.09 -30.97
CA ALA A 535 -26.08 56.98 -30.14
C ALA A 535 -25.29 57.69 -29.02
N ASN A 536 -25.21 59.01 -29.14
CA ASN A 536 -24.50 59.94 -28.25
C ASN A 536 -22.98 59.74 -28.21
N ASP A 537 -22.39 59.35 -29.34
CA ASP A 537 -20.99 58.95 -29.44
C ASP A 537 -20.07 60.10 -29.90
N THR A 538 -18.77 59.95 -29.61
CA THR A 538 -17.70 60.81 -30.17
C THR A 538 -16.65 59.97 -30.87
N GLN A 539 -16.49 60.15 -32.19
CA GLN A 539 -15.75 59.18 -33.02
C GLN A 539 -14.80 59.75 -34.07
N VAL A 540 -13.82 58.93 -34.45
CA VAL A 540 -12.90 59.14 -35.59
C VAL A 540 -12.97 57.95 -36.55
N LEU A 541 -13.18 58.23 -37.85
CA LEU A 541 -13.37 57.20 -38.88
C LEU A 541 -12.46 57.42 -40.10
N ASN A 542 -11.75 56.36 -40.49
CA ASN A 542 -10.98 56.28 -41.72
C ASN A 542 -11.48 55.09 -42.55
N LEU A 543 -11.93 55.37 -43.78
CA LEU A 543 -12.50 54.37 -44.69
C LEU A 543 -11.68 54.30 -45.98
N ILE A 544 -11.45 53.08 -46.47
CA ILE A 544 -10.76 52.82 -47.73
C ILE A 544 -11.47 51.68 -48.48
N ASN A 545 -12.09 52.03 -49.61
CA ASN A 545 -12.83 51.09 -50.47
C ASN A 545 -14.00 50.37 -49.75
N ASP A 546 -14.67 51.04 -48.82
CA ASP A 546 -15.69 50.44 -47.96
C ASP A 546 -17.13 50.77 -48.38
N THR A 547 -18.08 49.95 -47.93
CA THR A 547 -19.54 50.13 -48.16
C THR A 547 -20.35 50.19 -46.84
N PRO A 548 -20.35 51.33 -46.14
CA PRO A 548 -21.03 51.43 -44.86
C PRO A 548 -22.50 51.87 -45.00
N VAL A 549 -23.38 51.30 -44.17
CA VAL A 549 -24.76 51.76 -43.94
C VAL A 549 -24.83 52.36 -42.53
N LEU A 550 -25.22 53.64 -42.41
CA LEU A 550 -25.16 54.39 -41.14
C LEU A 550 -26.53 54.80 -40.61
N ASN A 551 -26.68 54.68 -39.30
CA ASN A 551 -27.77 55.25 -38.49
C ASN A 551 -27.16 55.97 -37.27
N LEU A 552 -27.28 57.30 -37.22
CA LEU A 552 -26.62 58.18 -36.25
C LEU A 552 -27.65 59.01 -35.47
N ILE A 553 -27.48 59.10 -34.15
CA ILE A 553 -28.38 59.85 -33.26
C ILE A 553 -27.54 60.66 -32.26
N ASN A 554 -27.55 62.00 -32.42
CA ASN A 554 -26.85 62.95 -31.55
C ASN A 554 -25.32 62.79 -31.47
N ASP A 555 -24.70 62.30 -32.54
CA ASP A 555 -23.27 61.98 -32.54
C ASP A 555 -22.37 63.12 -33.03
N THR A 556 -21.11 63.06 -32.62
CA THR A 556 -20.02 63.97 -33.06
C THR A 556 -18.90 63.17 -33.74
N GLN A 557 -18.47 63.56 -34.96
CA GLN A 557 -17.54 62.74 -35.77
C GLN A 557 -16.47 63.53 -36.55
N VAL A 558 -15.28 62.93 -36.71
CA VAL A 558 -14.23 63.31 -37.66
C VAL A 558 -14.00 62.19 -38.68
N LEU A 559 -13.98 62.54 -39.97
CA LEU A 559 -14.03 61.57 -41.06
C LEU A 559 -12.96 61.80 -42.12
N ASN A 560 -12.35 60.71 -42.55
CA ASN A 560 -11.50 60.65 -43.73
C ASN A 560 -11.87 59.45 -44.60
N LEU A 561 -11.87 59.66 -45.91
CA LEU A 561 -12.39 58.72 -46.90
C LEU A 561 -11.45 58.64 -48.10
N THR A 562 -11.04 57.42 -48.43
CA THR A 562 -10.20 57.11 -49.60
C THR A 562 -10.80 55.91 -50.34
N ASN A 563 -11.97 56.10 -50.97
CA ASN A 563 -12.60 55.10 -51.85
C ASN A 563 -12.09 55.23 -53.28
N ASP A 564 -11.79 54.11 -53.92
CA ASP A 564 -11.76 54.01 -55.37
C ASP A 564 -13.08 53.32 -55.81
N THR A 565 -14.21 54.04 -55.82
CA THR A 565 -14.65 54.60 -57.12
C THR A 565 -13.50 54.55 -58.14
N GLN A 566 -13.60 53.73 -59.16
CA GLN A 566 -14.54 54.06 -60.22
C GLN A 566 -15.65 53.06 -60.43
#